data_AF-A0A436W9D2-F1
#
_entry.id   AF-A0A436W9D2-F1
#
_cell.length_a   1.000
_cell.length_b   1.000
_cell.length_c   1.000
_cell.angle_alpha   90.00
_cell.angle_beta   90.00
_cell.angle_gamma   90.00
#
_symmetry.space_group_name_H-M   'P 1'
#
loop_
_entity.id
_entity.type
_entity.pdbx_description
1 polymer ?
#
loop_
_entity_poly.entity_id
_entity_poly.type
_entity_poly.pdbx_seq_one_letter_code
_entity_poly.pdbx_strand_id
1 'polypeptide(L)'
;MSWLKPSWQGVLAILLCLIALALGAMSKPEAAALAQPEASFDYPYLATKGLMFGLLLLAALASMARLSTIVEALVLFTGAHLAAWLLITGINGYEGTALAPFFLLLAAAWLLGWR
;
A
#
# COMPACT_ATOMS: atom_id res chain seq x y z
N MET A 1 -0.08 14.94 27.50
CA MET A 1 -1.15 15.14 26.50
C MET A 1 -0.93 14.14 25.38
N SER A 2 -1.87 13.23 25.10
CA SER A 2 -1.70 12.24 24.03
C SER A 2 -1.78 12.93 22.67
N TRP A 3 -0.69 12.87 21.92
CA TRP A 3 -0.59 13.43 20.57
C TRP A 3 -1.32 12.58 19.51
N LEU A 4 -1.78 11.39 19.93
CA LEU A 4 -2.42 10.38 19.09
C LEU A 4 -3.94 10.42 19.21
N LYS A 5 -4.61 10.27 18.06
CA LYS A 5 -6.05 10.02 17.88
C LYS A 5 -6.19 8.68 17.16
N PRO A 6 -6.23 7.54 17.89
CA PRO A 6 -6.35 6.23 17.29
C PRO A 6 -7.60 6.15 16.39
N SER A 7 -7.45 5.54 15.21
CA SER A 7 -8.54 5.27 14.28
C SER A 7 -8.49 3.80 13.91
N TRP A 8 -9.62 3.11 14.03
CA TRP A 8 -9.68 1.68 13.67
C TRP A 8 -9.33 1.45 12.19
N GLN A 9 -9.71 2.38 11.29
CA GLN A 9 -9.35 2.32 9.86
C GLN A 9 -7.84 2.45 9.67
N GLY A 10 -7.20 3.41 10.36
CA GLY A 10 -5.75 3.59 10.29
C GLY A 10 -4.97 2.39 10.85
N VAL A 11 -5.39 1.86 11.99
CA VAL A 11 -4.78 0.66 12.59
C VAL A 11 -4.96 -0.56 11.67
N LEU A 12 -6.17 -0.77 11.14
CA LEU A 12 -6.44 -1.89 10.23
C LEU A 12 -5.64 -1.75 8.93
N ALA A 13 -5.52 -0.56 8.35
CA ALA A 13 -4.70 -0.32 7.17
C ALA A 13 -3.21 -0.67 7.41
N ILE A 14 -2.67 -0.32 8.58
CA ILE A 14 -1.30 -0.72 8.98
C ILE A 14 -1.21 -2.25 9.09
N LEU A 15 -2.16 -2.90 9.75
CA LEU A 15 -2.18 -4.36 9.88
C LEU A 15 -2.22 -5.06 8.51
N LEU A 16 -3.06 -4.59 7.59
CA LEU A 16 -3.13 -5.12 6.23
C LEU A 16 -1.79 -4.96 5.49
N CYS A 17 -1.12 -3.82 5.64
CA CYS A 17 0.22 -3.63 5.11
C CYS A 17 1.21 -4.62 5.74
N LEU A 18 1.23 -4.78 7.05
CA LEU A 18 2.15 -5.72 7.71
C LEU A 18 1.92 -7.17 7.29
N ILE A 19 0.66 -7.59 7.11
CA ILE A 19 0.31 -8.92 6.61
C ILE A 19 0.75 -9.07 5.14
N ALA A 20 0.49 -8.06 4.30
CA ALA A 20 0.93 -8.07 2.90
C ALA A 20 2.47 -8.18 2.79
N LEU A 21 3.19 -7.48 3.67
CA LEU A 21 4.65 -7.55 3.75
C LEU A 21 5.13 -8.95 4.14
N ALA A 22 4.49 -9.57 5.13
CA ALA A 22 4.82 -10.93 5.59
C ALA A 22 4.52 -12.01 4.52
N LEU A 23 3.47 -11.81 3.72
CA LEU A 23 3.09 -12.71 2.62
C LEU A 23 3.98 -12.53 1.37
N GLY A 24 4.71 -11.42 1.25
CA GLY A 24 5.75 -11.24 0.24
C GLY A 24 5.22 -10.79 -1.12
N ALA A 25 5.31 -11.66 -2.13
CA ALA A 25 5.07 -11.30 -3.53
C ALA A 25 3.61 -10.90 -3.80
N MET A 26 3.40 -9.81 -4.53
CA MET A 26 2.07 -9.30 -4.89
C MET A 26 1.53 -9.89 -6.20
N SER A 27 2.38 -10.49 -7.02
CA SER A 27 2.00 -11.13 -8.29
C SER A 27 2.83 -12.38 -8.56
N LYS A 28 2.34 -13.27 -9.43
CA LYS A 28 3.11 -14.46 -9.84
C LYS A 28 4.44 -14.10 -10.55
N PRO A 29 4.51 -13.10 -11.44
CA PRO A 29 5.78 -12.63 -12.02
C PRO A 29 6.77 -12.16 -10.96
N GLU A 30 6.32 -11.45 -9.93
CA GLU A 30 7.18 -11.05 -8.81
C GLU A 30 7.74 -12.26 -8.06
N ALA A 31 6.89 -13.25 -7.76
CA ALA A 31 7.32 -14.46 -7.08
C ALA A 31 8.36 -15.24 -7.90
N ALA A 32 8.19 -15.30 -9.22
CA ALA A 32 9.14 -15.92 -10.13
C ALA A 32 10.48 -15.15 -10.18
N ALA A 33 10.44 -13.82 -10.22
CA ALA A 33 11.63 -12.97 -10.20
C ALA A 33 12.43 -13.13 -8.90
N LEU A 34 11.76 -13.22 -7.75
CA LEU A 34 12.41 -13.47 -6.46
C LEU A 34 13.01 -14.88 -6.36
N ALA A 35 12.47 -15.86 -7.07
CA ALA A 35 13.00 -17.22 -7.11
C ALA A 35 14.21 -17.37 -8.06
N GLN A 36 14.41 -16.45 -9.00
CA GLN A 36 15.51 -16.48 -9.98
C GLN A 36 16.20 -15.10 -10.07
N PRO A 37 17.04 -14.74 -9.08
CA PRO A 37 17.63 -13.40 -8.97
C PRO A 37 18.55 -13.01 -10.13
N GLU A 38 19.08 -13.99 -10.85
CA GLU A 38 20.03 -13.80 -11.97
C GLU A 38 19.33 -13.50 -13.30
N ALA A 39 18.02 -13.74 -13.39
CA ALA A 39 17.25 -13.45 -14.60
C ALA A 39 16.78 -11.98 -14.58
N SER A 40 17.05 -11.26 -15.67
CA SER A 40 16.54 -9.90 -15.85
C SER A 40 15.04 -9.95 -16.15
N PHE A 41 14.22 -9.55 -15.19
CA PHE A 41 12.79 -9.33 -15.38
C PHE A 41 12.52 -7.83 -15.52
N ASP A 42 12.03 -7.39 -16.67
CA ASP A 42 11.48 -6.04 -16.82
C ASP A 42 10.09 -6.00 -16.18
N TYR A 43 10.07 -5.93 -14.84
CA TYR A 43 8.85 -5.87 -14.04
C TYR A 43 8.85 -4.59 -13.19
N PRO A 44 8.35 -3.46 -13.74
CA PRO A 44 8.37 -2.14 -13.10
C PRO A 44 7.78 -2.12 -11.69
N TYR A 45 6.85 -3.04 -11.44
CA TYR A 45 6.17 -3.22 -10.17
C TYR A 45 7.13 -3.40 -8.97
N LEU A 46 8.25 -4.10 -9.18
CA LEU A 46 9.27 -4.35 -8.14
C LEU A 46 9.87 -3.05 -7.61
N ALA A 47 10.13 -2.07 -8.48
CA ALA A 47 10.71 -0.79 -8.11
C ALA A 47 9.75 0.08 -7.28
N THR A 48 8.45 -0.01 -7.57
CA THR A 48 7.42 0.82 -6.92
C THR A 48 6.81 0.22 -5.65
N LYS A 49 7.08 -1.06 -5.36
CA LYS A 49 6.54 -1.78 -4.20
C LYS A 49 6.79 -1.02 -2.88
N GLY A 50 8.03 -0.63 -2.62
CA GLY A 50 8.38 0.10 -1.39
C GLY A 50 7.63 1.42 -1.24
N LEU A 51 7.40 2.12 -2.35
CA LEU A 51 6.66 3.39 -2.37
C LEU A 51 5.18 3.17 -2.00
N MET A 52 4.53 2.12 -2.50
CA MET A 52 3.13 1.81 -2.16
C MET A 52 2.95 1.57 -0.65
N PHE A 53 3.82 0.75 -0.05
CA PHE A 53 3.82 0.51 1.39
C PHE A 53 4.09 1.80 2.17
N GLY A 54 5.11 2.56 1.75
CA GLY A 54 5.48 3.82 2.40
C GLY A 54 4.33 4.83 2.40
N LEU A 55 3.66 5.03 1.27
CA LEU A 55 2.52 5.93 1.15
C LEU A 55 1.38 5.55 2.10
N LEU A 56 1.01 4.27 2.14
CA LEU A 56 -0.10 3.80 2.99
C LEU A 56 0.24 3.87 4.47
N LEU A 57 1.45 3.46 4.87
CA LEU A 57 1.90 3.52 6.26
C LEU A 57 2.01 4.96 6.73
N LEU A 58 2.61 5.85 5.93
CA LEU A 58 2.72 7.27 6.28
C LEU A 58 1.35 7.93 6.35
N ALA A 59 0.46 7.67 5.39
CA ALA A 59 -0.90 8.22 5.42
C ALA A 59 -1.69 7.72 6.64
N ALA A 60 -1.62 6.43 6.96
CA ALA A 60 -2.27 5.86 8.14
C ALA A 60 -1.74 6.48 9.45
N LEU A 61 -0.42 6.56 9.61
CA LEU A 61 0.21 7.15 10.80
C LEU A 61 -0.11 8.64 10.94
N ALA A 62 0.04 9.41 9.86
CA ALA A 62 -0.25 10.83 9.84
C ALA A 62 -1.73 11.11 10.15
N SER A 63 -2.64 10.28 9.63
CA SER A 63 -4.08 10.40 9.94
C SER A 63 -4.38 10.24 11.43
N MET A 64 -3.56 9.52 12.19
CA MET A 64 -3.74 9.33 13.64
C MET A 64 -3.01 10.39 14.48
N ALA A 65 -2.32 11.34 13.85
CA ALA A 65 -1.77 12.52 14.53
C ALA A 65 -2.84 13.62 14.62
N ARG A 66 -2.70 14.53 15.58
CA ARG A 66 -3.55 15.74 15.67
C ARG A 66 -3.14 16.75 14.58
N LEU A 67 -3.67 16.57 13.37
CA LEU A 67 -3.50 17.48 12.24
C LEU A 67 -4.70 18.42 12.11
N SER A 68 -4.54 19.50 11.34
CA SER A 68 -5.69 20.28 10.90
C SER A 68 -6.51 19.46 9.89
N THR A 69 -7.82 19.71 9.82
CA THR A 69 -8.74 18.97 8.95
C THR A 69 -8.30 18.98 7.48
N ILE A 70 -7.76 20.11 7.00
CA ILE A 70 -7.30 20.26 5.61
C ILE A 70 -6.07 19.37 5.36
N VAL A 71 -5.10 19.38 6.29
CA VAL A 71 -3.88 18.58 6.15
C VAL A 71 -4.21 17.09 6.23
N GLU A 72 -5.09 16.69 7.15
CA GLU A 72 -5.55 15.30 7.27
C GLU A 72 -6.22 14.82 5.97
N ALA A 73 -7.11 15.63 5.39
CA ALA A 73 -7.78 15.32 4.13
C ALA A 73 -6.79 15.19 2.95
N LEU A 74 -5.83 16.11 2.83
CA LEU A 74 -4.82 16.06 1.77
C LEU A 74 -3.92 14.82 1.88
N VAL A 75 -3.52 14.46 3.10
CA VAL A 75 -2.70 13.27 3.36
C VAL A 75 -3.46 11.98 3.00
N LEU A 76 -4.70 11.84 3.45
CA LEU A 76 -5.52 10.67 3.15
C LEU A 76 -5.84 10.58 1.65
N PHE A 77 -6.24 11.70 1.04
CA PHE A 77 -6.55 11.76 -0.38
C PHE A 77 -5.33 11.35 -1.20
N THR A 78 -4.19 12.00 -0.99
CA THR A 78 -2.97 11.72 -1.76
C THR A 78 -2.45 10.32 -1.48
N GLY A 79 -2.35 9.91 -0.21
CA GLY A 79 -1.82 8.62 0.18
C GLY A 79 -2.65 7.44 -0.36
N ALA A 80 -3.98 7.51 -0.23
CA ALA A 80 -4.86 6.45 -0.73
C ALA A 80 -4.88 6.38 -2.26
N HIS A 81 -5.08 7.52 -2.94
CA HIS A 81 -5.26 7.54 -4.40
C HIS A 81 -3.95 7.30 -5.14
N LEU A 82 -2.83 7.87 -4.66
CA LEU A 82 -1.53 7.63 -5.28
C LEU A 82 -1.10 6.17 -5.11
N ALA A 83 -1.31 5.58 -3.93
CA ALA A 83 -1.03 4.15 -3.71
C ALA A 83 -1.91 3.26 -4.60
N ALA A 84 -3.21 3.53 -4.67
CA ALA A 84 -4.13 2.78 -5.53
C ALA A 84 -3.77 2.90 -7.02
N TRP A 85 -3.42 4.11 -7.47
CA TRP A 85 -2.97 4.35 -8.84
C TRP A 85 -1.70 3.58 -9.17
N LEU A 86 -0.70 3.59 -8.28
CA LEU A 86 0.53 2.80 -8.43
C LEU A 86 0.26 1.30 -8.48
N LEU A 87 -0.61 0.78 -7.61
CA LEU A 87 -1.00 -0.63 -7.59
C LEU A 87 -1.62 -1.04 -8.94
N ILE A 88 -2.60 -0.29 -9.42
CA ILE A 88 -3.36 -0.61 -10.64
C ILE A 88 -2.47 -0.46 -11.88
N THR A 89 -1.72 0.64 -12.00
CA THR A 89 -0.84 0.85 -13.15
C THR A 89 0.30 -0.15 -13.19
N GLY A 90 0.83 -0.52 -12.03
CA GLY A 90 1.94 -1.45 -11.93
C GLY A 90 1.56 -2.90 -12.29
N ILE A 91 0.31 -3.33 -12.06
CA ILE A 91 -0.13 -4.69 -12.40
C ILE A 91 -0.65 -4.83 -13.84
N ASN A 92 -0.69 -3.75 -14.60
CA ASN A 92 -1.22 -3.73 -15.97
C ASN A 92 -0.54 -4.80 -16.85
N GLY A 93 -1.34 -5.61 -17.54
CA GLY A 93 -0.91 -6.75 -18.36
C GLY A 93 -0.68 -8.05 -17.58
N TYR A 94 -0.80 -8.02 -16.24
CA TYR A 94 -0.62 -9.17 -15.35
C TYR A 94 -1.77 -9.31 -14.33
N GLU A 95 -2.94 -8.75 -14.63
CA GLU A 95 -4.08 -8.63 -13.71
C GLU A 95 -4.54 -10.00 -13.17
N GLY A 96 -4.52 -11.03 -14.02
CA GLY A 96 -4.87 -12.41 -13.65
C GLY A 96 -3.83 -13.13 -12.77
N THR A 97 -2.75 -12.44 -12.39
CA THR A 97 -1.66 -12.99 -11.58
C THR A 97 -1.55 -12.37 -10.18
N ALA A 98 -2.45 -11.45 -9.85
CA ALA A 98 -2.50 -10.80 -8.53
C ALA A 98 -2.59 -11.84 -7.40
N LEU A 99 -1.81 -11.63 -6.35
CA LEU A 99 -1.79 -12.45 -5.14
C LEU A 99 -2.43 -11.68 -3.97
N ALA A 100 -2.65 -12.37 -2.84
CA ALA A 100 -3.27 -11.78 -1.65
C ALA A 100 -2.65 -10.44 -1.20
N PRO A 101 -1.31 -10.24 -1.22
CA PRO A 101 -0.70 -8.97 -0.81
C PRO A 101 -1.19 -7.76 -1.61
N PHE A 102 -1.42 -7.92 -2.92
CA PHE A 102 -1.97 -6.86 -3.78
C PHE A 102 -3.33 -6.39 -3.25
N PHE A 103 -4.24 -7.32 -2.98
CA PHE A 103 -5.59 -7.00 -2.51
C PHE A 103 -5.60 -6.44 -1.10
N LEU A 104 -4.67 -6.86 -0.23
CA LEU A 104 -4.51 -6.30 1.11
C LEU A 104 -4.07 -4.82 1.07
N LEU A 105 -3.11 -4.47 0.21
CA LEU A 105 -2.69 -3.08 0.01
C LEU A 105 -3.80 -2.24 -0.63
N LEU A 106 -4.53 -2.79 -1.60
CA LEU A 106 -5.68 -2.12 -2.21
C LEU A 106 -6.81 -1.88 -1.19
N ALA A 107 -7.08 -2.86 -0.32
CA ALA A 107 -8.02 -2.72 0.78
C ALA A 107 -7.56 -1.68 1.81
N ALA A 108 -6.26 -1.60 2.11
CA ALA A 108 -5.70 -0.56 2.97
C ALA A 108 -5.86 0.84 2.35
N ALA A 109 -5.59 1.00 1.06
CA ALA A 109 -5.83 2.25 0.33
C ALA A 109 -7.32 2.65 0.39
N TRP A 110 -8.21 1.70 0.15
CA TRP A 110 -9.66 1.90 0.25
C TRP A 110 -10.07 2.36 1.65
N LEU A 111 -9.64 1.67 2.71
CA LEU A 111 -9.96 2.03 4.11
C LEU A 111 -9.53 3.45 4.46
N LEU A 112 -8.35 3.87 4.01
CA LEU A 112 -7.85 5.23 4.25
C LEU A 112 -8.60 6.28 3.41
N GLY A 113 -9.07 5.93 2.21
CA GLY A 113 -9.89 6.81 1.38
C GLY A 113 -11.29 7.10 1.96
N TRP A 114 -11.82 6.22 2.82
CA TRP A 114 -13.12 6.37 3.49
C TRP A 114 -13.04 6.83 4.95
N ARG A 115 -11.90 7.37 5.36
CA ARG A 115 -11.69 7.91 6.71
C ARG A 115 -11.87 9.42 6.71
#